data_AF-A0A1V6FXE3-F1
#
_entry.id   AF-A0A1V6FXE3-F1
#
_cell.length_a   1.000
_cell.length_b   1.000
_cell.length_c   1.000
_cell.angle_alpha   90.00
_cell.angle_beta   90.00
_cell.angle_gamma   90.00
#
_symmetry.space_group_name_H-M   'P 1'
#
loop_
_entity.id
_entity.type
_entity.pdbx_description
1 polymer ?
#
loop_
_entity_poly.entity_id
_entity_poly.type
_entity_poly.pdbx_seq_one_letter_code
_entity_poly.pdbx_strand_id
1 'polypeptide(L)'
;MDYFEKDKLDKNEDLRITGEESGGKSIKDSFQSQTKSFLEEDDKRNPEIRITPAELNAILRKLELLLEENKAGLGTLNLLYIAAELIHLKREGYLGLRLALIEELEAHLHPQAQLRVLKSLLADENSKVQYIFTTHSTQLGSSIPLKYIKLCFSSNVYSLDSSSTALSESDYQFLERFLDATKANLFFAKSVIIVEGDAENMLIPTLAELLDRPLYKYGVSIVNVGSTALLRFANIFKRNDGNVLPIKVAVVTDLDTKTNENGQAVDESGQIINEKEILNKKQAKLQKYSSNDGNIKAFVSSLKTLEFDIAMGNLYMYINKAIQIAKKIKYSNDWITEQDIQNIQLQDFSNEKDIHKRASIVYESLEKKQASKSVTAQWLGKLLNDDKKDVISLIKEDYKNDTGVKYLIEAIEHVTEKLNW
;
A
#
# COMPACT_ATOMS: atom_id res chain seq x y z
N MET A 1 15.67 -50.29 1.37
CA MET A 1 16.19 -51.63 1.74
C MET A 1 17.59 -51.86 1.18
N ASP A 2 17.90 -51.39 -0.04
CA ASP A 2 19.23 -51.52 -0.67
C ASP A 2 20.38 -50.78 0.03
N TYR A 3 20.10 -49.92 1.02
CA TYR A 3 21.11 -49.15 1.77
C TYR A 3 22.14 -50.07 2.45
N PHE A 4 21.70 -51.15 3.09
CA PHE A 4 22.61 -52.10 3.75
C PHE A 4 23.28 -53.08 2.79
N GLU A 5 23.05 -52.97 1.47
CA GLU A 5 23.62 -53.89 0.48
C GLU A 5 24.51 -53.20 -0.55
N LYS A 6 24.18 -51.95 -0.92
CA LYS A 6 24.79 -51.26 -2.06
C LYS A 6 25.42 -49.91 -1.71
N ASP A 7 25.16 -49.37 -0.51
CA ASP A 7 25.65 -48.04 -0.14
C ASP A 7 27.17 -48.03 0.08
N LYS A 8 27.83 -47.04 -0.50
CA LYS A 8 29.25 -46.75 -0.30
C LYS A 8 29.35 -45.37 0.34
N LEU A 9 30.15 -45.26 1.39
CA LEU A 9 30.35 -44.00 2.09
C LEU A 9 31.15 -43.05 1.21
N ASP A 10 30.66 -41.83 1.05
CA ASP A 10 31.38 -40.76 0.37
C ASP A 10 32.68 -40.41 1.09
N LYS A 11 33.68 -39.96 0.33
CA LYS A 11 34.98 -39.61 0.88
C LYS A 11 34.83 -38.44 1.86
N ASN A 12 35.22 -38.65 3.11
CA ASN A 12 35.12 -37.65 4.17
C ASN A 12 36.47 -37.57 4.90
N GLU A 13 37.21 -36.49 4.68
CA GLU A 13 38.57 -36.31 5.20
C GLU A 13 38.61 -36.11 6.72
N ASP A 14 37.55 -35.53 7.31
CA ASP A 14 37.43 -35.34 8.76
C ASP A 14 37.21 -36.68 9.50
N LEU A 15 36.56 -37.63 8.82
CA LEU A 15 36.28 -38.98 9.35
C LEU A 15 37.25 -40.04 8.81
N ARG A 16 38.24 -39.66 8.00
CA ARG A 16 39.22 -40.55 7.32
C ARG A 16 38.59 -41.64 6.43
N ILE A 17 37.42 -41.37 5.85
CA ILE A 17 36.73 -42.31 4.97
C ILE A 17 37.19 -42.11 3.54
N THR A 18 37.59 -43.19 2.86
CA THR A 18 38.28 -43.15 1.56
C THR A 18 37.36 -43.12 0.33
N GLY A 19 36.04 -43.19 0.49
CA GLY A 19 35.06 -43.04 -0.59
C GLY A 19 34.58 -44.35 -1.24
N GLU A 20 35.11 -45.51 -0.82
CA GLU A 20 34.70 -46.82 -1.36
C GLU A 20 34.24 -47.81 -0.27
N GLU A 21 34.16 -47.38 0.98
CA GLU A 21 33.84 -48.25 2.12
C GLU A 21 32.34 -48.57 2.15
N SER A 22 31.99 -49.84 2.28
CA SER A 22 30.60 -50.31 2.31
C SER A 22 29.97 -50.08 3.69
N GLY A 23 29.47 -48.87 3.92
CA GLY A 23 28.99 -48.41 5.22
C GLY A 23 27.93 -49.33 5.84
N GLY A 24 26.77 -49.48 5.18
CA GLY A 24 25.69 -50.32 5.71
C GLY A 24 25.98 -51.82 5.66
N LYS A 25 26.70 -52.28 4.64
CA LYS A 25 26.94 -53.72 4.42
C LYS A 25 27.86 -54.33 5.46
N SER A 26 28.94 -53.63 5.82
CA SER A 26 29.89 -54.11 6.84
C SER A 26 29.23 -54.32 8.21
N ILE A 27 28.34 -53.39 8.61
CA ILE A 27 27.59 -53.46 9.87
C ILE A 27 26.59 -54.64 9.84
N LYS A 28 25.86 -54.80 8.72
CA LYS A 28 24.93 -55.92 8.52
C LYS A 28 25.64 -57.27 8.61
N ASP A 29 26.76 -57.42 7.90
CA ASP A 29 27.52 -58.68 7.85
C ASP A 29 28.12 -59.02 9.22
N SER A 30 28.66 -58.02 9.93
CA SER A 30 29.18 -58.20 11.31
C SER A 30 28.09 -58.61 12.29
N PHE A 31 26.94 -57.93 12.26
CA PHE A 31 25.78 -58.27 13.09
C PHE A 31 25.27 -59.69 12.81
N GLN A 32 25.17 -60.08 11.54
CA GLN A 32 24.72 -61.43 11.17
C GLN A 32 25.70 -62.52 11.61
N SER A 33 27.00 -62.29 11.46
CA SER A 33 28.05 -63.21 11.90
C SER A 33 28.03 -63.40 13.42
N GLN A 34 27.99 -62.30 14.18
CA GLN A 34 27.97 -62.35 15.63
C GLN A 34 26.68 -62.98 16.17
N THR A 35 25.53 -62.65 15.56
CA THR A 35 24.25 -63.21 16.00
C THR A 35 24.14 -64.71 15.68
N LYS A 36 24.71 -65.18 14.56
CA LYS A 36 24.82 -66.62 14.26
C LYS A 36 25.63 -67.38 15.30
N SER A 37 26.64 -66.77 15.89
CA SER A 37 27.43 -67.41 16.96
C SER A 37 26.64 -67.66 18.25
N PHE A 38 25.49 -67.01 18.42
CA PHE A 38 24.60 -67.19 19.58
C PHE A 38 23.45 -68.17 19.32
N LEU A 39 23.33 -68.70 18.09
CA LEU A 39 22.28 -69.64 17.71
C LEU A 39 22.80 -71.08 17.79
N GLU A 40 21.93 -72.02 18.15
CA GLU A 40 22.27 -73.46 18.18
C GLU A 40 22.51 -74.00 16.75
N GLU A 41 23.29 -75.08 16.60
CA GLU A 41 23.75 -75.57 15.28
C GLU A 41 22.62 -75.90 14.28
N ASP A 42 21.42 -76.21 14.76
CA ASP A 42 20.24 -76.52 13.92
C ASP A 42 19.25 -75.35 13.76
N ASP A 43 19.55 -74.17 14.29
CA ASP A 43 18.67 -73.01 14.22
C ASP A 43 18.86 -72.20 12.93
N LYS A 44 17.85 -72.27 12.06
CA LYS A 44 17.86 -71.67 10.71
C LYS A 44 17.39 -70.21 10.65
N ARG A 45 17.15 -69.55 11.79
CA ARG A 45 16.67 -68.16 11.82
C ARG A 45 17.75 -67.20 11.32
N ASN A 46 17.40 -66.31 10.40
CA ASN A 46 18.35 -65.33 9.85
C ASN A 46 18.05 -63.93 10.43
N PRO A 47 18.97 -63.34 11.20
CA PRO A 47 18.75 -62.02 11.79
C PRO A 47 18.77 -60.93 10.71
N GLU A 48 17.80 -60.03 10.79
CA GLU A 48 17.60 -58.95 9.82
C GLU A 48 17.50 -57.60 10.53
N ILE A 49 18.25 -56.61 10.04
CA ILE A 49 18.14 -55.22 10.49
C ILE A 49 17.10 -54.53 9.61
N ARG A 50 16.03 -54.01 10.22
CA ARG A 50 15.00 -53.22 9.54
C ARG A 50 14.87 -51.86 10.19
N ILE A 51 14.72 -50.82 9.37
CA ILE A 51 14.33 -49.50 9.84
C ILE A 51 12.82 -49.54 10.10
N THR A 52 12.39 -49.15 11.30
CA THR A 52 10.96 -49.08 11.59
C THR A 52 10.32 -47.87 10.87
N PRO A 53 9.07 -47.96 10.39
CA PRO A 53 8.42 -46.85 9.70
C PRO A 53 8.33 -45.56 10.54
N ALA A 54 8.22 -45.70 11.87
CA ALA A 54 8.18 -44.59 12.81
C ALA A 54 9.51 -43.83 12.89
N GLU A 55 10.65 -44.53 12.84
CA GLU A 55 11.97 -43.91 12.84
C GLU A 55 12.29 -43.26 11.50
N LEU A 56 11.86 -43.83 10.37
CA LEU A 56 12.00 -43.15 9.07
C LEU A 56 11.27 -41.81 9.06
N ASN A 57 10.05 -41.75 9.60
CA ASN A 57 9.33 -40.49 9.77
C ASN A 57 10.04 -39.52 10.72
N ALA A 58 10.65 -40.01 11.80
CA ALA A 58 11.42 -39.17 12.72
C ALA A 58 12.73 -38.67 12.09
N ILE A 59 13.36 -39.46 11.23
CA ILE A 59 14.56 -39.10 10.47
C ILE A 59 14.22 -38.07 9.39
N LEU A 60 13.14 -38.29 8.62
CA LEU A 60 12.65 -37.33 7.63
C LEU A 60 12.31 -35.96 8.26
N ARG A 61 11.84 -35.95 9.51
CA ARG A 61 11.62 -34.72 10.31
C ARG A 61 12.90 -34.01 10.75
N LYS A 62 14.03 -34.72 10.80
CA LYS A 62 15.35 -34.20 11.18
C LYS A 62 16.21 -33.83 9.99
N LEU A 63 15.76 -34.12 8.76
CA LEU A 63 16.49 -33.72 7.56
C LEU A 63 16.43 -32.20 7.42
N GLU A 64 17.59 -31.58 7.43
CA GLU A 64 17.76 -30.19 7.07
C GLU A 64 17.38 -30.04 5.59
N LEU A 65 16.33 -29.28 5.32
CA LEU A 65 15.91 -29.02 3.95
C LEU A 65 16.93 -28.06 3.32
N LEU A 66 17.73 -28.56 2.40
CA LEU A 66 18.68 -27.78 1.62
C LEU A 66 18.12 -27.65 0.19
N LEU A 67 17.91 -26.41 -0.26
CA LEU A 67 17.34 -26.11 -1.57
C LEU A 67 18.43 -25.86 -2.63
N GLU A 68 19.64 -25.46 -2.22
CA GLU A 68 20.83 -25.23 -3.05
C GLU A 68 22.11 -25.58 -2.26
N GLU A 69 23.22 -25.89 -2.95
CA GLU A 69 24.53 -26.22 -2.33
C GLU A 69 25.18 -25.03 -1.59
N ASN A 70 24.71 -23.80 -1.84
CA ASN A 70 25.15 -22.60 -1.13
C ASN A 70 24.26 -22.33 0.10
N LYS A 71 24.84 -21.79 1.18
CA LYS A 71 24.11 -21.41 2.41
C LYS A 71 22.79 -20.72 2.06
N ALA A 72 21.69 -21.42 2.31
CA ALA A 72 20.35 -20.95 1.97
C ALA A 72 20.10 -19.58 2.63
N GLY A 73 19.69 -18.60 1.84
CA GLY A 73 19.31 -17.29 2.37
C GLY A 73 18.14 -17.40 3.35
N LEU A 74 18.02 -16.45 4.28
CA LEU A 74 16.98 -16.42 5.31
C LEU A 74 15.55 -16.60 4.72
N GLY A 75 15.27 -16.06 3.54
CA GLY A 75 13.99 -16.25 2.87
C GLY A 75 13.74 -17.68 2.40
N THR A 76 14.76 -18.35 1.88
CA THR A 76 14.67 -19.77 1.48
C THR A 76 14.42 -20.65 2.69
N LEU A 77 15.12 -20.40 3.80
CA LEU A 77 14.89 -21.10 5.07
C LEU A 77 13.46 -20.87 5.59
N ASN A 78 12.94 -19.64 5.51
CA ASN A 78 11.57 -19.35 5.91
C ASN A 78 10.54 -20.12 5.07
N LEU A 79 10.71 -20.16 3.75
CA LEU A 79 9.81 -20.94 2.87
C LEU A 79 9.84 -22.43 3.19
N LEU A 80 11.03 -22.98 3.44
CA LEU A 80 11.20 -24.38 3.82
C LEU A 80 10.56 -24.68 5.17
N TYR A 81 10.73 -23.79 6.14
CA TYR A 81 10.12 -23.91 7.45
C TYR A 81 8.59 -23.92 7.35
N ILE A 82 8.01 -22.94 6.65
CA ILE A 82 6.56 -22.90 6.38
C ILE A 82 6.12 -24.19 5.68
N ALA A 83 6.83 -24.65 4.64
CA ALA A 83 6.46 -25.86 3.93
C ALA A 83 6.48 -27.11 4.83
N ALA A 84 7.51 -27.28 5.67
CA ALA A 84 7.63 -28.40 6.59
C ALA A 84 6.49 -28.42 7.62
N GLU A 85 6.18 -27.27 8.24
CA GLU A 85 5.09 -27.15 9.20
C GLU A 85 3.73 -27.41 8.56
N LEU A 86 3.50 -26.91 7.33
CA LEU A 86 2.26 -27.18 6.59
C LEU A 86 2.11 -28.66 6.26
N ILE A 87 3.18 -29.36 5.88
CA ILE A 87 3.14 -30.81 5.64
C ILE A 87 2.75 -31.55 6.92
N HIS A 88 3.32 -31.16 8.07
CA HIS A 88 2.96 -31.75 9.36
C HIS A 88 1.50 -31.49 9.75
N LEU A 89 1.01 -30.28 9.52
CA LEU A 89 -0.36 -29.91 9.83
C LEU A 89 -1.38 -30.64 8.93
N LYS A 90 -0.99 -30.94 7.69
CA LYS A 90 -1.81 -31.64 6.70
C LYS A 90 -1.78 -33.17 6.80
N ARG A 91 -1.08 -33.74 7.80
CA ARG A 91 -0.99 -35.20 7.98
C ARG A 91 -2.35 -35.89 7.95
N GLU A 92 -2.41 -37.04 7.28
CA GLU A 92 -3.60 -37.87 7.22
C GLU A 92 -3.97 -38.43 8.60
N GLY A 93 -5.26 -38.69 8.83
CA GLY A 93 -5.76 -39.27 10.07
C GLY A 93 -5.82 -38.32 11.28
N TYR A 94 -5.54 -37.03 11.11
CA TYR A 94 -5.71 -36.05 12.19
C TYR A 94 -7.18 -35.65 12.36
N LEU A 95 -7.77 -36.08 13.47
CA LEU A 95 -9.11 -35.70 13.91
C LEU A 95 -9.01 -34.50 14.87
N GLY A 96 -8.99 -33.29 14.34
CA GLY A 96 -8.92 -32.07 15.15
C GLY A 96 -8.88 -30.79 14.31
N LEU A 97 -8.96 -29.64 15.00
CA LEU A 97 -8.77 -28.33 14.38
C LEU A 97 -7.35 -28.22 13.83
N ARG A 98 -7.22 -27.89 12.55
CA ARG A 98 -5.95 -27.57 11.90
C ARG A 98 -5.82 -26.05 11.83
N LEU A 99 -5.04 -25.48 12.74
CA LEU A 99 -4.80 -24.03 12.82
C LEU A 99 -3.32 -23.75 12.59
N ALA A 100 -3.02 -22.92 11.61
CA ALA A 100 -1.68 -22.39 11.36
C ALA A 100 -1.64 -20.92 11.77
N LEU A 101 -0.74 -20.60 12.68
CA LEU A 101 -0.44 -19.23 13.12
C LEU A 101 0.92 -18.84 12.58
N ILE A 102 0.99 -17.79 11.78
CA ILE A 102 2.25 -17.33 11.17
C ILE A 102 2.47 -15.87 11.53
N GLU A 103 3.56 -15.57 12.22
CA GLU A 103 3.97 -14.19 12.47
C GLU A 103 4.75 -13.67 11.25
N GLU A 104 4.39 -12.48 10.77
CA GLU A 104 5.05 -11.80 9.64
C GLU A 104 5.34 -12.72 8.46
N LEU A 105 4.28 -13.12 7.72
CA LEU A 105 4.38 -14.02 6.57
C LEU A 105 5.44 -13.56 5.53
N GLU A 106 5.69 -12.25 5.46
CA GLU A 106 6.67 -11.62 4.59
C GLU A 106 8.13 -11.68 5.04
N ALA A 107 8.43 -12.13 6.25
CA ALA A 107 9.77 -12.04 6.84
C ALA A 107 10.83 -12.66 5.92
N HIS A 108 11.84 -11.85 5.56
CA HIS A 108 12.94 -12.21 4.64
C HIS A 108 12.51 -12.69 3.24
N LEU A 109 11.25 -12.47 2.84
CA LEU A 109 10.76 -12.84 1.51
C LEU A 109 10.73 -11.65 0.56
N HIS A 110 11.23 -11.86 -0.65
CA HIS A 110 11.01 -10.94 -1.77
C HIS A 110 9.49 -10.75 -2.02
N PRO A 111 8.99 -9.56 -2.42
CA PRO A 111 7.56 -9.31 -2.63
C PRO A 111 6.85 -10.36 -3.50
N GLN A 112 7.49 -10.82 -4.58
CA GLN A 112 6.93 -11.88 -5.44
C GLN A 112 6.84 -13.25 -4.73
N ALA A 113 7.76 -13.55 -3.81
CA ALA A 113 7.68 -14.76 -2.99
C ALA A 113 6.52 -14.68 -1.99
N GLN A 114 6.27 -13.53 -1.38
CA GLN A 114 5.11 -13.30 -0.49
C GLN A 114 3.79 -13.63 -1.21
N LEU A 115 3.64 -13.18 -2.45
CA LEU A 115 2.47 -13.49 -3.27
C LEU A 115 2.34 -14.97 -3.58
N ARG A 116 3.43 -15.65 -3.94
CA ARG A 116 3.41 -17.10 -4.22
C ARG A 116 2.95 -17.90 -2.99
N VAL A 117 3.49 -17.56 -1.81
CA VAL A 117 3.07 -18.19 -0.55
C VAL A 117 1.60 -17.92 -0.28
N LEU A 118 1.17 -16.65 -0.31
CA LEU A 118 -0.23 -16.28 -0.07
C LEU A 118 -1.19 -17.02 -1.02
N LYS A 119 -0.91 -17.04 -2.32
CA LYS A 119 -1.76 -17.73 -3.30
C LYS A 119 -1.78 -19.24 -3.06
N SER A 120 -0.66 -19.84 -2.64
CA SER A 120 -0.61 -21.25 -2.24
C SER A 120 -1.45 -21.53 -0.99
N LEU A 121 -1.47 -20.63 0.00
CA LEU A 121 -2.29 -20.77 1.21
C LEU A 121 -3.78 -20.61 0.90
N LEU A 122 -4.14 -19.66 0.04
CA LEU A 122 -5.53 -19.40 -0.36
C LEU A 122 -6.12 -20.51 -1.24
N ALA A 123 -5.30 -21.15 -2.09
CA ALA A 123 -5.74 -22.25 -2.96
C ALA A 123 -5.95 -23.57 -2.19
N ASP A 124 -5.55 -23.64 -0.93
CA ASP A 124 -5.52 -24.85 -0.12
C ASP A 124 -6.87 -25.17 0.56
N GLU A 125 -7.97 -25.13 -0.20
CA GLU A 125 -9.32 -25.36 0.34
C GLU A 125 -9.53 -26.81 0.81
N ASN A 126 -8.81 -27.77 0.23
CA ASN A 126 -8.98 -29.20 0.49
C ASN A 126 -8.37 -29.66 1.83
N SER A 127 -7.42 -28.90 2.39
CA SER A 127 -6.68 -29.32 3.58
C SER A 127 -7.43 -29.10 4.90
N LYS A 128 -8.56 -28.36 4.87
CA LYS A 128 -9.29 -27.90 6.06
C LYS A 128 -8.41 -27.17 7.08
N VAL A 129 -7.32 -26.55 6.63
CA VAL A 129 -6.44 -25.76 7.48
C VAL A 129 -6.98 -24.33 7.55
N GLN A 130 -7.11 -23.79 8.76
CA GLN A 130 -7.35 -22.37 8.98
C GLN A 130 -6.00 -21.64 9.13
N TYR A 131 -5.80 -20.63 8.30
CA TYR A 131 -4.61 -19.78 8.33
C TYR A 131 -4.93 -18.47 9.05
N ILE A 132 -4.14 -18.12 10.04
CA ILE A 132 -4.12 -16.79 10.67
C ILE A 132 -2.68 -16.30 10.64
N PHE A 133 -2.46 -15.13 10.08
CA PHE A 133 -1.12 -14.56 10.04
C PHE A 133 -1.14 -13.06 10.26
N THR A 134 -0.04 -12.54 10.77
CA THR A 134 0.20 -11.10 10.89
C THR A 134 1.04 -10.63 9.70
N THR A 135 0.86 -9.37 9.33
CA THR A 135 1.62 -8.75 8.25
C THR A 135 1.63 -7.24 8.40
N HIS A 136 2.78 -6.65 8.09
CA HIS A 136 3.00 -5.23 7.81
C HIS A 136 3.24 -4.97 6.31
N SER A 137 3.22 -6.02 5.47
CA SER A 137 3.44 -5.93 4.04
C SER A 137 2.22 -5.34 3.32
N THR A 138 2.42 -4.19 2.68
CA THR A 138 1.43 -3.62 1.76
C THR A 138 1.16 -4.52 0.55
N GLN A 139 2.13 -5.35 0.14
CA GLN A 139 1.96 -6.31 -0.95
C GLN A 139 0.97 -7.43 -0.58
N LEU A 140 1.02 -7.91 0.66
CA LEU A 140 0.06 -8.87 1.19
C LEU A 140 -1.29 -8.20 1.43
N GLY A 141 -1.30 -7.02 2.06
CA GLY A 141 -2.52 -6.24 2.30
C GLY A 141 -3.32 -5.95 1.04
N SER A 142 -2.66 -5.67 -0.09
CA SER A 142 -3.33 -5.43 -1.38
C SER A 142 -3.87 -6.70 -2.05
N SER A 143 -3.38 -7.88 -1.66
CA SER A 143 -3.63 -9.15 -2.37
C SER A 143 -4.57 -10.09 -1.62
N ILE A 144 -4.82 -9.82 -0.34
CA ILE A 144 -5.76 -10.55 0.51
C ILE A 144 -7.17 -10.00 0.27
N PRO A 145 -8.18 -10.86 0.01
CA PRO A 145 -9.58 -10.44 -0.03
C PRO A 145 -9.98 -9.67 1.23
N LEU A 146 -10.63 -8.51 1.08
CA LEU A 146 -10.89 -7.59 2.21
C LEU A 146 -11.64 -8.27 3.36
N LYS A 147 -12.57 -9.19 3.05
CA LYS A 147 -13.32 -9.95 4.05
C LYS A 147 -12.45 -10.75 5.04
N TYR A 148 -11.20 -11.05 4.68
CA TYR A 148 -10.27 -11.76 5.55
C TYR A 148 -9.36 -10.81 6.34
N ILE A 149 -9.32 -9.52 6.01
CA ILE A 149 -8.48 -8.55 6.68
C ILE A 149 -9.12 -8.14 8.01
N LYS A 150 -8.31 -8.18 9.07
CA LYS A 150 -8.63 -7.66 10.39
C LYS A 150 -7.59 -6.58 10.73
N LEU A 151 -8.04 -5.35 10.98
CA LEU A 151 -7.16 -4.25 11.37
C LEU A 151 -7.00 -4.19 12.88
N CYS A 152 -5.76 -4.18 13.36
CA CYS A 152 -5.45 -4.04 14.78
C CYS A 152 -5.05 -2.60 15.09
N PHE A 153 -5.79 -1.90 15.97
CA PHE A 153 -5.50 -0.52 16.34
C PHE A 153 -5.76 -0.26 17.83
N SER A 154 -4.73 0.23 18.55
CA SER A 154 -4.79 0.62 19.98
C SER A 154 -5.52 -0.38 20.89
N SER A 155 -5.28 -1.69 20.68
CA SER A 155 -5.90 -2.83 21.40
C SER A 155 -7.27 -3.30 20.90
N ASN A 156 -7.84 -2.71 19.85
CA ASN A 156 -9.07 -3.20 19.22
C ASN A 156 -8.78 -3.89 17.89
N VAL A 157 -9.66 -4.81 17.50
CA VAL A 157 -9.62 -5.51 16.21
C VAL A 157 -10.86 -5.18 15.40
N TYR A 158 -10.67 -4.65 14.19
CA TYR A 158 -11.74 -4.22 13.30
C TYR A 158 -11.76 -5.10 12.06
N SER A 159 -12.83 -5.87 11.88
CA SER A 159 -13.00 -6.72 10.71
C SER A 159 -13.37 -5.90 9.47
N LEU A 160 -12.81 -6.21 8.31
CA LEU A 160 -13.18 -5.58 7.03
C LEU A 160 -14.16 -6.43 6.22
N ASP A 161 -14.99 -7.25 6.88
CA ASP A 161 -16.07 -8.01 6.23
C ASP A 161 -17.35 -7.18 6.00
N SER A 162 -18.26 -7.73 5.19
CA SER A 162 -19.51 -7.07 4.79
C SER A 162 -20.49 -6.82 5.94
N SER A 163 -20.34 -7.51 7.07
CA SER A 163 -21.15 -7.24 8.26
C SER A 163 -20.63 -6.05 9.07
N SER A 164 -19.37 -5.69 8.85
CA SER A 164 -18.60 -4.77 9.66
C SER A 164 -18.45 -3.38 9.02
N THR A 165 -18.20 -3.34 7.72
CA THR A 165 -18.00 -2.08 6.96
C THR A 165 -19.29 -1.61 6.29
N ALA A 166 -19.32 -0.35 5.86
CA ALA A 166 -20.41 0.21 5.06
C ALA A 166 -20.23 -0.03 3.54
N LEU A 167 -19.40 -1.00 3.15
CA LEU A 167 -19.12 -1.34 1.75
C LEU A 167 -20.24 -2.23 1.17
N SER A 168 -20.68 -1.92 -0.06
CA SER A 168 -21.51 -2.81 -0.85
C SER A 168 -20.70 -3.97 -1.45
N GLU A 169 -21.36 -5.03 -1.90
CA GLU A 169 -20.68 -6.14 -2.61
C GLU A 169 -19.91 -5.65 -3.84
N SER A 170 -20.44 -4.65 -4.55
CA SER A 170 -19.75 -4.03 -5.68
C SER A 170 -18.47 -3.29 -5.27
N ASP A 171 -18.45 -2.71 -4.07
CA ASP A 171 -17.28 -2.02 -3.53
C ASP A 171 -16.17 -3.02 -3.20
N TYR A 172 -16.51 -4.17 -2.63
CA TYR A 172 -15.55 -5.26 -2.39
C TYR A 172 -14.88 -5.70 -3.69
N GLN A 173 -15.67 -6.01 -4.73
CA GLN A 173 -15.12 -6.44 -6.02
C GLN A 173 -14.28 -5.35 -6.69
N PHE A 174 -14.66 -4.08 -6.52
CA PHE A 174 -13.87 -2.96 -7.03
C PHE A 174 -12.54 -2.86 -6.28
N LEU A 175 -12.57 -2.81 -4.96
CA LEU A 175 -11.38 -2.63 -4.13
C LEU A 175 -10.40 -3.80 -4.32
N GLU A 176 -10.88 -5.04 -4.37
CA GLU A 176 -10.01 -6.21 -4.62
C GLU A 176 -9.31 -6.18 -5.99
N ARG A 177 -9.80 -5.38 -6.95
CA ARG A 177 -9.16 -5.19 -8.27
C ARG A 177 -8.24 -3.98 -8.32
N PHE A 178 -8.60 -2.90 -7.62
CA PHE A 178 -7.93 -1.59 -7.72
C PHE A 178 -7.03 -1.26 -6.53
N LEU A 179 -7.07 -2.06 -5.46
CA LEU A 179 -6.15 -1.93 -4.35
C LEU A 179 -4.81 -2.57 -4.74
N ASP A 180 -3.82 -1.71 -4.99
CA ASP A 180 -2.43 -2.11 -5.22
C ASP A 180 -1.59 -1.88 -3.95
N ALA A 181 -0.32 -2.29 -4.00
CA ALA A 181 0.60 -2.17 -2.87
C ALA A 181 0.86 -0.72 -2.45
N THR A 182 0.67 0.27 -3.34
CA THR A 182 0.84 1.69 -2.98
C THR A 182 -0.37 2.19 -2.20
N LYS A 183 -1.58 1.81 -2.61
CA LYS A 183 -2.84 2.15 -1.94
C LYS A 183 -3.03 1.39 -0.64
N ALA A 184 -2.57 0.13 -0.56
CA ALA A 184 -2.68 -0.70 0.64
C ALA A 184 -1.91 -0.16 1.85
N ASN A 185 -1.06 0.87 1.67
CA ASN A 185 -0.50 1.64 2.77
C ASN A 185 -1.59 2.27 3.67
N LEU A 186 -2.82 2.43 3.16
CA LEU A 186 -3.98 2.86 3.93
C LEU A 186 -4.29 1.99 5.15
N PHE A 187 -3.92 0.69 5.14
CA PHE A 187 -4.16 -0.21 6.27
C PHE A 187 -3.18 -0.02 7.44
N PHE A 188 -2.04 0.61 7.18
CA PHE A 188 -0.95 0.77 8.16
C PHE A 188 -0.81 2.20 8.65
N ALA A 189 -1.57 3.14 8.08
CA ALA A 189 -1.52 4.54 8.43
C ALA A 189 -2.32 4.85 9.71
N LYS A 190 -1.87 5.84 10.49
CA LYS A 190 -2.65 6.39 11.61
C LYS A 190 -3.80 7.27 11.12
N SER A 191 -3.63 7.88 9.96
CA SER A 191 -4.64 8.70 9.28
C SER A 191 -4.37 8.72 7.78
N VAL A 192 -5.39 8.97 6.97
CA VAL A 192 -5.32 8.82 5.51
C VAL A 192 -5.83 10.08 4.82
N ILE A 193 -5.11 10.54 3.80
CA ILE A 193 -5.61 11.53 2.84
C ILE A 193 -5.88 10.81 1.53
N ILE A 194 -7.12 10.80 1.08
CA ILE A 194 -7.54 10.20 -0.19
C ILE A 194 -7.66 11.31 -1.21
N VAL A 195 -6.96 11.17 -2.34
CA VAL A 195 -6.88 12.19 -3.40
C VAL A 195 -7.22 11.60 -4.76
N GLU A 196 -7.66 12.46 -5.68
CA GLU A 196 -8.07 12.05 -7.04
C GLU A 196 -6.88 11.78 -7.97
N GLY A 197 -5.81 12.58 -7.89
CA GLY A 197 -4.72 12.53 -8.85
C GLY A 197 -3.33 12.84 -8.29
N ASP A 198 -2.37 12.86 -9.22
CA ASP A 198 -0.95 13.08 -8.91
C ASP A 198 -0.67 14.50 -8.42
N ALA A 199 -1.47 15.48 -8.84
CA ALA A 199 -1.23 16.87 -8.49
C ALA A 199 -1.37 17.10 -6.98
N GLU A 200 -2.47 16.60 -6.39
CA GLU A 200 -2.71 16.60 -4.95
C GLU A 200 -1.66 15.75 -4.22
N ASN A 201 -1.34 14.57 -4.77
CA ASN A 201 -0.37 13.65 -4.19
C ASN A 201 1.03 14.27 -4.03
N MET A 202 1.39 15.23 -4.88
CA MET A 202 2.66 15.96 -4.82
C MET A 202 2.57 17.27 -4.00
N LEU A 203 1.46 18.00 -4.10
CA LEU A 203 1.32 19.31 -3.45
C LEU A 203 0.97 19.21 -1.96
N ILE A 204 0.13 18.27 -1.56
CA ILE A 204 -0.29 18.13 -0.15
C ILE A 204 0.91 17.89 0.78
N PRO A 205 1.87 16.99 0.48
CA PRO A 205 3.09 16.85 1.29
C PRO A 205 3.88 18.15 1.38
N THR A 206 4.01 18.88 0.27
CA THR A 206 4.75 20.14 0.23
C THR A 206 4.10 21.20 1.13
N LEU A 207 2.78 21.37 1.03
CA LEU A 207 2.03 22.28 1.90
C LEU A 207 2.15 21.87 3.36
N ALA A 208 2.06 20.57 3.66
CA ALA A 208 2.19 20.05 5.01
C ALA A 208 3.59 20.33 5.60
N GLU A 209 4.66 20.21 4.82
CA GLU A 209 6.01 20.59 5.24
C GLU A 209 6.15 22.10 5.51
N LEU A 210 5.58 22.96 4.65
CA LEU A 210 5.60 24.41 4.84
C LEU A 210 4.87 24.86 6.11
N LEU A 211 3.86 24.09 6.52
CA LEU A 211 3.06 24.32 7.72
C LEU A 211 3.68 23.69 8.99
N ASP A 212 4.91 23.16 8.91
CA ASP A 212 5.56 22.40 9.99
C ASP A 212 4.73 21.18 10.47
N ARG A 213 4.00 20.57 9.53
CA ARG A 213 3.18 19.36 9.70
C ARG A 213 3.62 18.25 8.74
N PRO A 214 4.91 17.85 8.67
CA PRO A 214 5.35 16.80 7.76
C PRO A 214 4.58 15.49 8.02
N LEU A 215 3.83 15.03 7.03
CA LEU A 215 2.83 13.96 7.15
C LEU A 215 3.39 12.66 7.76
N TYR A 216 4.64 12.31 7.44
CA TYR A 216 5.29 11.11 7.95
C TYR A 216 5.45 11.13 9.49
N LYS A 217 5.64 12.30 10.12
CA LYS A 217 5.75 12.41 11.59
C LYS A 217 4.43 12.13 12.29
N TYR A 218 3.31 12.34 11.61
CA TYR A 218 1.96 12.09 12.11
C TYR A 218 1.43 10.70 11.71
N GLY A 219 2.22 9.93 10.95
CA GLY A 219 1.78 8.63 10.43
C GLY A 219 0.64 8.75 9.42
N VAL A 220 0.61 9.87 8.66
CA VAL A 220 -0.40 10.12 7.63
C VAL A 220 0.08 9.54 6.30
N SER A 221 -0.79 8.77 5.64
CA SER A 221 -0.54 8.24 4.29
C SER A 221 -1.44 8.92 3.26
N ILE A 222 -0.89 9.24 2.10
CA ILE A 222 -1.68 9.74 0.96
C ILE A 222 -1.99 8.56 0.03
N VAL A 223 -3.26 8.43 -0.32
CA VAL A 223 -3.78 7.39 -1.22
C VAL A 223 -4.31 8.09 -2.46
N ASN A 224 -3.51 8.05 -3.53
CA ASN A 224 -3.95 8.48 -4.85
C ASN A 224 -4.81 7.39 -5.50
N VAL A 225 -6.10 7.71 -5.70
CA VAL A 225 -7.08 6.78 -6.29
C VAL A 225 -7.01 6.78 -7.82
N GLY A 226 -6.42 7.80 -8.44
CA GLY A 226 -6.30 7.94 -9.89
C GLY A 226 -7.65 8.00 -10.63
N SER A 227 -8.74 8.24 -9.90
CA SER A 227 -10.11 8.27 -10.42
C SER A 227 -11.06 8.91 -9.40
N THR A 228 -12.31 9.13 -9.80
CA THR A 228 -13.38 9.68 -8.96
C THR A 228 -13.96 8.68 -7.94
N ALA A 229 -13.38 7.47 -7.85
CA ALA A 229 -13.82 6.39 -6.97
C ALA A 229 -13.43 6.58 -5.48
N LEU A 230 -13.19 7.82 -5.04
CA LEU A 230 -12.79 8.19 -3.68
C LEU A 230 -13.70 7.58 -2.61
N LEU A 231 -15.01 7.54 -2.87
CA LEU A 231 -16.01 7.06 -1.91
C LEU A 231 -15.76 5.60 -1.53
N ARG A 232 -15.33 4.77 -2.48
CA ARG A 232 -15.12 3.34 -2.24
C ARG A 232 -13.95 3.13 -1.28
N PHE A 233 -12.87 3.90 -1.45
CA PHE A 233 -11.72 3.85 -0.54
C PHE A 233 -12.05 4.45 0.84
N ALA A 234 -12.78 5.57 0.89
CA ALA A 234 -13.21 6.17 2.15
C ALA A 234 -14.12 5.22 2.95
N ASN A 235 -15.03 4.52 2.27
CA ASN A 235 -15.99 3.60 2.90
C ASN A 235 -15.34 2.37 3.55
N ILE A 236 -14.07 2.05 3.26
CA ILE A 236 -13.30 1.02 3.99
C ILE A 236 -13.29 1.35 5.49
N PHE A 237 -13.14 2.63 5.82
CA PHE A 237 -13.05 3.11 7.19
C PHE A 237 -14.42 3.41 7.82
N LYS A 238 -15.50 3.39 7.01
CA LYS A 238 -16.87 3.63 7.47
C LYS A 238 -17.46 2.32 8.01
N ARG A 239 -17.96 2.38 9.23
CA ARG A 239 -18.47 1.22 9.97
C ARG A 239 -19.99 1.13 9.92
N ASN A 240 -20.52 -0.09 9.94
CA ASN A 240 -21.96 -0.37 10.01
C ASN A 240 -22.35 -1.16 11.28
N ASP A 241 -21.37 -1.60 12.06
CA ASP A 241 -21.54 -2.42 13.26
C ASP A 241 -21.64 -1.60 14.56
N GLY A 242 -21.76 -0.27 14.46
CA GLY A 242 -21.82 0.65 15.59
C GLY A 242 -20.47 0.95 16.25
N ASN A 243 -19.40 0.25 15.87
CA ASN A 243 -18.04 0.57 16.31
C ASN A 243 -17.49 1.74 15.49
N VAL A 244 -16.69 2.60 16.12
CA VAL A 244 -16.00 3.69 15.43
C VAL A 244 -14.55 3.29 15.21
N LEU A 245 -14.10 3.35 13.96
CA LEU A 245 -12.70 3.12 13.61
C LEU A 245 -11.91 4.43 13.84
N PRO A 246 -10.93 4.48 14.76
CA PRO A 246 -10.24 5.70 15.17
C PRO A 246 -9.17 6.15 14.17
N ILE A 247 -9.42 5.99 12.87
CA ILE A 247 -8.55 6.43 11.78
C ILE A 247 -9.22 7.63 11.13
N LYS A 248 -8.54 8.78 11.15
CA LYS A 248 -9.05 9.98 10.48
C LYS A 248 -8.79 9.88 8.98
N VAL A 249 -9.79 10.21 8.19
CA VAL A 249 -9.73 10.19 6.72
C VAL A 249 -10.13 11.55 6.18
N ALA A 250 -9.24 12.19 5.43
CA ALA A 250 -9.54 13.38 4.64
C ALA A 250 -9.74 12.98 3.18
N VAL A 251 -10.90 13.29 2.60
CA VAL A 251 -11.20 13.06 1.19
C VAL A 251 -11.08 14.39 0.46
N VAL A 252 -10.03 14.55 -0.34
CA VAL A 252 -9.81 15.76 -1.14
C VAL A 252 -10.37 15.53 -2.53
N THR A 253 -11.30 16.37 -2.95
CA THR A 253 -12.02 16.23 -4.23
C THR A 253 -12.24 17.59 -4.88
N ASP A 254 -12.25 17.62 -6.20
CA ASP A 254 -12.59 18.82 -6.95
C ASP A 254 -14.10 19.11 -6.86
N LEU A 255 -14.56 20.31 -7.22
CA LEU A 255 -15.99 20.62 -7.34
C LEU A 255 -16.48 20.41 -8.78
N ASP A 256 -15.57 20.45 -9.76
CA ASP A 256 -15.80 20.24 -11.19
C ASP A 256 -16.81 21.21 -11.81
N THR A 257 -16.90 22.43 -11.29
CA THR A 257 -17.80 23.43 -11.86
C THR A 257 -17.25 23.93 -13.20
N LYS A 258 -18.10 23.92 -14.24
CA LYS A 258 -17.76 24.54 -15.52
C LYS A 258 -17.64 26.04 -15.36
N THR A 259 -16.72 26.65 -16.10
CA THR A 259 -16.50 28.11 -16.08
C THR A 259 -16.60 28.69 -17.48
N ASN A 260 -17.07 29.94 -17.60
CA ASN A 260 -16.99 30.69 -18.85
C ASN A 260 -15.58 31.27 -19.09
N GLU A 261 -15.41 32.02 -20.18
CA GLU A 261 -14.13 32.68 -20.53
C GLU A 261 -13.63 33.64 -19.44
N ASN A 262 -14.54 34.23 -18.67
CA ASN A 262 -14.24 35.11 -17.54
C ASN A 262 -14.00 34.34 -16.22
N GLY A 263 -13.98 33.01 -16.24
CA GLY A 263 -13.78 32.17 -15.05
C GLY A 263 -14.98 32.08 -14.12
N GLN A 264 -16.14 32.60 -14.52
CA GLN A 264 -17.36 32.54 -13.73
C GLN A 264 -18.03 31.19 -13.87
N ALA A 265 -18.58 30.68 -12.78
CA ALA A 265 -19.29 29.41 -12.74
C ALA A 265 -20.49 29.40 -13.69
N VAL A 266 -20.63 28.33 -14.49
CA VAL A 266 -21.77 28.12 -15.38
C VAL A 266 -22.39 26.75 -15.21
N ASP A 267 -23.67 26.64 -15.56
CA ASP A 267 -24.40 25.38 -15.63
C ASP A 267 -24.07 24.59 -16.92
N GLU A 268 -24.80 23.50 -17.17
CA GLU A 268 -24.64 22.70 -18.38
C GLU A 268 -25.08 23.45 -19.66
N SER A 269 -25.96 24.44 -19.52
CA SER A 269 -26.47 25.26 -20.62
C SER A 269 -25.60 26.50 -20.92
N GLY A 270 -24.56 26.74 -20.11
CA GLY A 270 -23.65 27.88 -20.23
C GLY A 270 -24.14 29.15 -19.53
N GLN A 271 -25.21 29.08 -18.75
CA GLN A 271 -25.72 30.20 -17.96
C GLN A 271 -24.94 30.33 -16.65
N ILE A 272 -24.69 31.58 -16.24
CA ILE A 272 -23.98 31.88 -14.99
C ILE A 272 -24.82 31.41 -13.81
N ILE A 273 -24.23 30.57 -12.96
CA ILE A 273 -24.85 30.11 -11.72
C ILE A 273 -24.50 31.03 -10.56
N ASN A 274 -25.43 31.19 -9.64
CA ASN A 274 -25.22 32.00 -8.44
C ASN A 274 -24.39 31.25 -7.39
N GLU A 275 -23.88 31.99 -6.40
CA GLU A 275 -23.12 31.42 -5.28
C GLU A 275 -23.91 30.34 -4.52
N LYS A 276 -25.24 30.49 -4.35
CA LYS A 276 -26.05 29.50 -3.62
C LYS A 276 -26.02 28.13 -4.29
N GLU A 277 -26.01 28.07 -5.62
CA GLU A 277 -25.93 26.81 -6.36
C GLU A 277 -24.56 26.14 -6.22
N ILE A 278 -23.47 26.92 -6.25
CA ILE A 278 -22.11 26.44 -6.00
C ILE A 278 -22.02 25.84 -4.59
N LEU A 279 -22.55 26.57 -3.60
CA LEU A 279 -22.62 26.14 -2.21
C LEU A 279 -23.44 24.85 -2.05
N ASN A 280 -24.58 24.73 -2.73
CA ASN A 280 -25.38 23.50 -2.72
C ASN A 280 -24.62 22.31 -3.30
N LYS A 281 -23.90 22.49 -4.42
CA LYS A 281 -23.03 21.44 -5.00
C LYS A 281 -21.93 21.02 -4.03
N LYS A 282 -21.27 21.99 -3.39
CA LYS A 282 -20.25 21.75 -2.37
C LYS A 282 -20.81 20.97 -1.18
N GLN A 283 -21.95 21.39 -0.65
CA GLN A 283 -22.65 20.71 0.45
C GLN A 283 -23.05 19.27 0.09
N ALA A 284 -23.52 19.04 -1.15
CA ALA A 284 -23.84 17.70 -1.61
C ALA A 284 -22.60 16.77 -1.63
N LYS A 285 -21.44 17.26 -2.10
CA LYS A 285 -20.17 16.48 -2.01
C LYS A 285 -19.76 16.26 -0.55
N LEU A 286 -19.82 17.29 0.30
CA LEU A 286 -19.50 17.16 1.74
C LEU A 286 -20.35 16.09 2.43
N GLN A 287 -21.67 16.09 2.20
CA GLN A 287 -22.60 15.11 2.76
C GLN A 287 -22.37 13.70 2.19
N LYS A 288 -21.99 13.58 0.92
CA LYS A 288 -21.73 12.29 0.26
C LYS A 288 -20.53 11.56 0.86
N TYR A 289 -19.44 12.27 1.13
CA TYR A 289 -18.16 11.67 1.52
C TYR A 289 -17.91 11.70 3.04
N SER A 290 -18.53 12.62 3.78
CA SER A 290 -18.27 12.74 5.23
C SER A 290 -19.06 11.71 6.04
N SER A 291 -18.48 11.24 7.14
CA SER A 291 -19.14 10.37 8.11
C SER A 291 -19.76 11.16 9.25
N ASN A 292 -20.81 10.61 9.86
CA ASN A 292 -21.51 11.23 10.98
C ASN A 292 -20.65 11.30 12.26
N ASP A 293 -19.68 10.39 12.40
CA ASP A 293 -18.73 10.36 13.53
C ASP A 293 -17.63 11.43 13.42
N GLY A 294 -17.52 12.10 12.27
CA GLY A 294 -16.51 13.13 12.00
C GLY A 294 -15.09 12.61 11.74
N ASN A 295 -14.86 11.29 11.70
CA ASN A 295 -13.55 10.72 11.36
C ASN A 295 -13.25 10.85 9.87
N ILE A 296 -14.25 10.68 9.01
CA ILE A 296 -14.16 10.86 7.57
C ILE A 296 -14.74 12.23 7.22
N LYS A 297 -13.94 13.11 6.61
CA LYS A 297 -14.38 14.42 6.16
C LYS A 297 -13.97 14.67 4.73
N ALA A 298 -14.88 15.25 3.94
CA ALA A 298 -14.55 15.75 2.62
C ALA A 298 -14.04 17.20 2.68
N PHE A 299 -13.08 17.49 1.83
CA PHE A 299 -12.49 18.79 1.59
C PHE A 299 -12.59 19.05 0.10
N VAL A 300 -13.58 19.85 -0.27
CA VAL A 300 -13.96 20.09 -1.66
C VAL A 300 -13.36 21.40 -2.12
N SER A 301 -12.82 21.40 -3.34
CA SER A 301 -12.35 22.63 -3.99
C SER A 301 -13.46 23.69 -4.01
N SER A 302 -13.05 24.96 -4.00
CA SER A 302 -13.92 26.13 -3.94
C SER A 302 -14.72 26.32 -5.22
N LEU A 303 -14.12 26.10 -6.39
CA LEU A 303 -14.82 26.33 -7.66
C LEU A 303 -14.66 25.21 -8.68
N LYS A 304 -13.42 24.93 -9.12
CA LYS A 304 -13.18 24.06 -10.29
C LYS A 304 -12.24 22.93 -9.91
N THR A 305 -10.96 23.06 -10.24
CA THR A 305 -9.91 22.09 -9.91
C THR A 305 -8.88 22.72 -8.99
N LEU A 306 -8.04 21.89 -8.37
CA LEU A 306 -6.89 22.31 -7.58
C LEU A 306 -6.11 23.52 -8.18
N GLU A 307 -5.70 23.45 -9.45
CA GLU A 307 -4.86 24.48 -10.04
C GLU A 307 -5.60 25.80 -10.26
N PHE A 308 -6.88 25.71 -10.65
CA PHE A 308 -7.74 26.88 -10.83
C PHE A 308 -7.95 27.60 -9.50
N ASP A 309 -8.20 26.84 -8.44
CA ASP A 309 -8.42 27.39 -7.11
C ASP A 309 -7.16 28.04 -6.54
N ILE A 310 -5.98 27.43 -6.72
CA ILE A 310 -4.70 28.06 -6.37
C ILE A 310 -4.51 29.38 -7.13
N ALA A 311 -4.94 29.45 -8.40
CA ALA A 311 -4.88 30.69 -9.19
C ALA A 311 -5.88 31.77 -8.73
N MET A 312 -6.97 31.38 -8.06
CA MET A 312 -7.86 32.32 -7.38
C MET A 312 -7.26 32.86 -6.07
N GLY A 313 -6.39 32.11 -5.42
CA GLY A 313 -5.73 32.52 -4.18
C GLY A 313 -4.57 33.50 -4.37
N ASN A 314 -3.84 33.72 -3.28
CA ASN A 314 -2.66 34.58 -3.25
C ASN A 314 -1.41 33.91 -3.86
N LEU A 315 -1.44 32.59 -4.07
CA LEU A 315 -0.36 31.83 -4.71
C LEU A 315 -0.37 31.86 -6.25
N TYR A 316 -1.21 32.71 -6.86
CA TYR A 316 -1.41 32.78 -8.32
C TYR A 316 -0.11 32.98 -9.13
N MET A 317 0.86 33.74 -8.60
CA MET A 317 2.14 33.97 -9.28
C MET A 317 2.96 32.68 -9.39
N TYR A 318 2.99 31.88 -8.33
CA TYR A 318 3.73 30.63 -8.28
C TYR A 318 3.11 29.58 -9.20
N ILE A 319 1.77 29.43 -9.19
CA ILE A 319 1.09 28.49 -10.09
C ILE A 319 1.21 28.92 -11.56
N ASN A 320 1.11 30.22 -11.87
CA ASN A 320 1.32 30.70 -13.24
C ASN A 320 2.74 30.36 -13.73
N LYS A 321 3.76 30.62 -12.90
CA LYS A 321 5.14 30.26 -13.22
C LYS A 321 5.31 28.75 -13.42
N ALA A 322 4.71 27.93 -12.56
CA ALA A 322 4.74 26.47 -12.69
C ALA A 322 4.06 25.98 -13.97
N ILE A 323 2.94 26.57 -14.38
CA ILE A 323 2.22 26.21 -15.61
C ILE A 323 3.05 26.58 -16.84
N GLN A 324 3.68 27.76 -16.89
CA GLN A 324 4.52 28.14 -18.01
C GLN A 324 5.75 27.24 -18.14
N ILE A 325 6.35 26.85 -17.01
CA ILE A 325 7.41 25.84 -16.97
C ILE A 325 6.91 24.52 -17.57
N ALA A 326 5.77 24.01 -17.09
CA ALA A 326 5.21 22.75 -17.55
C ALA A 326 4.84 22.77 -19.04
N LYS A 327 4.38 23.92 -19.56
CA LYS A 327 4.11 24.14 -20.98
C LYS A 327 5.38 24.05 -21.81
N LYS A 328 6.47 24.68 -21.35
CA LYS A 328 7.76 24.64 -22.03
C LYS A 328 8.34 23.22 -22.09
N ILE A 329 8.32 22.49 -20.96
CA ILE A 329 8.74 21.07 -20.89
C ILE A 329 7.95 20.22 -21.88
N LYS A 330 6.62 20.40 -21.94
CA LYS A 330 5.78 19.61 -22.84
C LYS A 330 6.08 19.89 -24.32
N TYR A 331 6.43 21.13 -24.64
CA TYR A 331 6.79 21.51 -26.00
C TYR A 331 8.19 21.03 -26.40
N SER A 332 9.19 21.18 -25.52
CA SER A 332 10.56 20.74 -25.78
C SER A 332 10.73 19.22 -25.75
N ASN A 333 9.83 18.52 -25.04
CA ASN A 333 9.95 17.09 -24.72
C ASN A 333 11.31 16.75 -24.06
N ASP A 334 11.87 17.71 -23.33
CA ASP A 334 13.17 17.61 -22.67
C ASP A 334 13.16 18.41 -21.36
N TRP A 335 14.10 18.13 -20.48
CA TRP A 335 14.28 18.83 -19.21
C TRP A 335 14.66 20.30 -19.44
N ILE A 336 14.25 21.19 -18.55
CA ILE A 336 14.55 22.63 -18.64
C ILE A 336 15.79 23.01 -17.85
N THR A 337 16.55 23.97 -18.34
CA THR A 337 17.70 24.54 -17.63
C THR A 337 17.28 25.67 -16.67
N GLU A 338 18.13 26.06 -15.73
CA GLU A 338 17.86 27.22 -14.86
C GLU A 338 17.74 28.54 -15.64
N GLN A 339 18.51 28.69 -16.72
CA GLN A 339 18.42 29.83 -17.63
C GLN A 339 17.05 29.88 -18.32
N ASP A 340 16.51 28.72 -18.71
CA ASP A 340 15.19 28.63 -19.31
C ASP A 340 14.07 29.07 -18.38
N ILE A 341 14.23 28.84 -17.07
CA ILE A 341 13.28 29.25 -16.03
C ILE A 341 13.34 30.76 -15.80
N GLN A 342 14.54 31.35 -15.79
CA GLN A 342 14.73 32.79 -15.63
C GLN A 342 14.17 33.58 -16.81
N ASN A 343 14.21 33.02 -18.01
CA ASN A 343 13.71 33.64 -19.24
C ASN A 343 12.18 33.56 -19.42
N ILE A 344 11.44 32.94 -18.49
CA ILE A 344 9.98 32.87 -18.57
C ILE A 344 9.39 34.25 -18.27
N GLN A 345 8.84 34.87 -19.31
CA GLN A 345 8.05 36.09 -19.15
C GLN A 345 6.68 35.74 -18.55
N LEU A 346 6.46 36.20 -17.33
CA LEU A 346 5.17 36.10 -16.67
C LEU A 346 4.32 37.30 -17.06
N GLN A 347 3.07 37.04 -17.43
CA GLN A 347 2.08 38.09 -17.58
C GLN A 347 1.84 38.76 -16.23
N ASP A 348 1.88 40.09 -16.22
CA ASP A 348 1.59 40.86 -15.02
C ASP A 348 0.07 40.92 -14.78
N PHE A 349 -0.36 40.30 -13.70
CA PHE A 349 -1.77 40.29 -13.27
C PHE A 349 -2.06 41.31 -12.15
N SER A 350 -1.10 42.16 -11.79
CA SER A 350 -1.26 43.15 -10.72
C SER A 350 -2.42 44.13 -10.96
N ASN A 351 -2.79 44.34 -12.23
CA ASN A 351 -3.88 45.23 -12.64
C ASN A 351 -5.24 44.52 -12.86
N GLU A 352 -5.28 43.19 -12.85
CA GLU A 352 -6.54 42.44 -13.02
C GLU A 352 -7.22 42.26 -11.66
N LYS A 353 -8.27 43.05 -11.43
CA LYS A 353 -9.02 43.03 -10.16
C LYS A 353 -9.98 41.84 -10.05
N ASP A 354 -10.35 41.24 -11.18
CA ASP A 354 -11.24 40.09 -11.20
C ASP A 354 -10.45 38.78 -10.99
N ILE A 355 -10.63 38.21 -9.79
CA ILE A 355 -9.99 36.96 -9.36
C ILE A 355 -10.36 35.79 -10.29
N HIS A 356 -11.61 35.71 -10.72
CA HIS A 356 -12.09 34.62 -11.59
C HIS A 356 -11.48 34.73 -12.97
N LYS A 357 -11.44 35.94 -13.52
CA LYS A 357 -10.84 36.18 -14.84
C LYS A 357 -9.34 35.91 -14.82
N ARG A 358 -8.63 36.34 -13.78
CA ARG A 358 -7.21 36.01 -13.57
C ARG A 358 -6.99 34.50 -13.54
N ALA A 359 -7.78 33.77 -12.74
CA ALA A 359 -7.69 32.32 -12.64
C ALA A 359 -7.97 31.62 -13.98
N SER A 360 -8.94 32.10 -14.75
CA SER A 360 -9.25 31.62 -16.11
C SER A 360 -8.04 31.72 -17.04
N ILE A 361 -7.39 32.88 -17.07
CA ILE A 361 -6.22 33.12 -17.94
C ILE A 361 -5.05 32.21 -17.54
N VAL A 362 -4.78 32.08 -16.24
CA VAL A 362 -3.69 31.22 -15.74
C VAL A 362 -3.97 29.74 -16.05
N TYR A 363 -5.21 29.30 -15.89
CA TYR A 363 -5.62 27.91 -16.10
C TYR A 363 -5.74 27.50 -17.58
N GLU A 364 -5.86 28.46 -18.50
CA GLU A 364 -6.09 28.23 -19.94
C GLU A 364 -5.12 27.21 -20.56
N SER A 365 -3.83 27.27 -20.19
CA SER A 365 -2.81 26.36 -20.73
C SER A 365 -3.00 24.91 -20.26
N LEU A 366 -3.56 24.69 -19.06
CA LEU A 366 -3.93 23.36 -18.57
C LEU A 366 -5.22 22.87 -19.23
N GLU A 367 -6.21 23.75 -19.40
CA GLU A 367 -7.48 23.42 -20.05
C GLU A 367 -7.30 23.00 -21.51
N LYS A 368 -6.44 23.71 -22.25
CA LYS A 368 -6.05 23.36 -23.62
C LYS A 368 -5.09 22.15 -23.71
N LYS A 369 -4.82 21.48 -22.59
CA LYS A 369 -3.87 20.35 -22.47
C LYS A 369 -2.47 20.68 -23.00
N GLN A 370 -2.04 21.94 -22.93
CA GLN A 370 -0.70 22.38 -23.34
C GLN A 370 0.35 22.21 -22.24
N ALA A 371 -0.10 22.05 -20.98
CA ALA A 371 0.75 21.71 -19.83
C ALA A 371 0.26 20.42 -19.16
N SER A 372 1.12 19.76 -18.39
CA SER A 372 0.77 18.59 -17.57
C SER A 372 0.46 19.02 -16.13
N LYS A 373 -0.64 18.51 -15.57
CA LYS A 373 -1.03 18.77 -14.17
C LYS A 373 0.05 18.28 -13.19
N SER A 374 0.53 17.05 -13.37
CA SER A 374 1.55 16.45 -12.49
C SER A 374 2.88 17.22 -12.55
N VAL A 375 3.31 17.66 -13.73
CA VAL A 375 4.54 18.48 -13.89
C VAL A 375 4.35 19.87 -13.27
N THR A 376 3.16 20.46 -13.44
CA THR A 376 2.82 21.75 -12.81
C THR A 376 2.88 21.63 -11.29
N ALA A 377 2.29 20.58 -10.71
CA ALA A 377 2.33 20.31 -9.28
C ALA A 377 3.76 20.12 -8.74
N GLN A 378 4.61 19.39 -9.48
CA GLN A 378 6.03 19.22 -9.14
C GLN A 378 6.77 20.55 -9.05
N TRP A 379 6.65 21.38 -10.09
CA TRP A 379 7.34 22.67 -10.15
C TRP A 379 6.76 23.68 -9.18
N LEU A 380 5.44 23.68 -8.98
CA LEU A 380 4.83 24.48 -7.94
C LEU A 380 5.39 24.09 -6.57
N GLY A 381 5.44 22.80 -6.24
CA GLY A 381 6.01 22.34 -4.97
C GLY A 381 7.46 22.80 -4.76
N LYS A 382 8.29 22.74 -5.81
CA LYS A 382 9.66 23.29 -5.77
C LYS A 382 9.67 24.80 -5.51
N LEU A 383 8.91 25.57 -6.28
CA LEU A 383 8.84 27.03 -6.15
C LEU A 383 8.35 27.47 -4.77
N LEU A 384 7.38 26.76 -4.19
CA LEU A 384 6.88 27.05 -2.85
C LEU A 384 7.94 26.76 -1.77
N ASN A 385 8.77 25.73 -1.97
CA ASN A 385 9.86 25.38 -1.07
C ASN A 385 11.07 26.32 -1.16
N ASP A 386 11.32 26.91 -2.32
CA ASP A 386 12.41 27.87 -2.52
C ASP A 386 12.12 29.20 -1.80
N ASP A 387 10.84 29.56 -1.61
CA ASP A 387 10.39 30.85 -1.06
C ASP A 387 9.50 30.72 0.18
N LYS A 388 9.93 29.89 1.14
CA LYS A 388 9.07 29.46 2.27
C LYS A 388 8.46 30.60 3.08
N LYS A 389 9.22 31.67 3.35
CA LYS A 389 8.78 32.75 4.24
C LYS A 389 7.60 33.52 3.65
N ASP A 390 7.73 33.92 2.40
CA ASP A 390 6.71 34.70 1.70
C ASP A 390 5.49 33.81 1.44
N VAL A 391 5.71 32.57 1.00
CA VAL A 391 4.64 31.58 0.78
C VAL A 391 3.81 31.31 2.03
N ILE A 392 4.42 31.15 3.20
CA ILE A 392 3.66 30.94 4.45
C ILE A 392 2.77 32.14 4.75
N SER A 393 3.23 33.37 4.48
CA SER A 393 2.41 34.56 4.68
C SER A 393 1.18 34.58 3.75
N LEU A 394 1.37 34.23 2.47
CA LEU A 394 0.29 34.15 1.49
C LEU A 394 -0.71 33.03 1.82
N ILE A 395 -0.22 31.89 2.30
CA ILE A 395 -1.04 30.77 2.76
C ILE A 395 -1.90 31.19 3.97
N LYS A 396 -1.34 31.95 4.92
CA LYS A 396 -2.10 32.51 6.06
C LYS A 396 -3.21 33.45 5.60
N GLU A 397 -2.96 34.27 4.59
CA GLU A 397 -3.96 35.16 4.02
C GLU A 397 -5.07 34.38 3.30
N ASP A 398 -4.70 33.37 2.50
CA ASP A 398 -5.67 32.48 1.84
C ASP A 398 -6.57 31.76 2.85
N TYR A 399 -5.99 31.28 3.96
CA TYR A 399 -6.75 30.64 5.04
C TYR A 399 -7.75 31.60 5.70
N LYS A 400 -7.36 32.85 5.92
CA LYS A 400 -8.24 33.88 6.53
C LYS A 400 -9.35 34.35 5.58
N ASN A 401 -9.06 34.46 4.29
CA ASN A 401 -9.97 35.01 3.29
C ASN A 401 -10.90 33.96 2.67
N ASP A 402 -10.81 32.70 3.08
CA ASP A 402 -11.58 31.58 2.51
C ASP A 402 -11.30 31.35 1.02
N THR A 403 -10.04 31.53 0.59
CA THR A 403 -9.61 31.42 -0.80
C THR A 403 -8.56 30.35 -1.02
N GLY A 404 -8.39 29.95 -2.28
CA GLY A 404 -7.26 29.14 -2.74
C GLY A 404 -7.13 27.79 -2.03
N VAL A 405 -6.04 27.65 -1.27
CA VAL A 405 -5.59 26.37 -0.69
C VAL A 405 -6.23 26.02 0.65
N LYS A 406 -7.17 26.82 1.17
CA LYS A 406 -7.75 26.61 2.51
C LYS A 406 -8.28 25.18 2.73
N TYR A 407 -9.04 24.62 1.79
CA TYR A 407 -9.59 23.28 1.94
C TYR A 407 -8.49 22.19 2.08
N LEU A 408 -7.32 22.38 1.46
CA LEU A 408 -6.18 21.49 1.62
C LEU A 408 -5.54 21.64 3.00
N ILE A 409 -5.47 22.85 3.51
CA ILE A 409 -4.96 23.14 4.86
C ILE A 409 -5.87 22.48 5.89
N GLU A 410 -7.19 22.66 5.78
CA GLU A 410 -8.16 22.02 6.66
C GLU A 410 -8.09 20.48 6.56
N ALA A 411 -7.81 19.93 5.38
CA ALA A 411 -7.57 18.50 5.20
C ALA A 411 -6.33 18.03 5.98
N ILE A 412 -5.23 18.79 5.93
CA ILE A 412 -4.01 18.52 6.69
C ILE A 412 -4.27 18.63 8.20
N GLU A 413 -4.98 19.67 8.65
CA GLU A 413 -5.35 19.87 10.05
C GLU A 413 -6.19 18.72 10.60
N HIS A 414 -7.10 18.19 9.78
CA HIS A 414 -7.96 17.08 10.18
C HIS A 414 -7.13 15.83 10.50
N VAL A 415 -6.24 15.42 9.61
CA VAL A 415 -5.43 14.20 9.75
C VAL A 415 -4.19 14.35 10.63
N THR A 416 -3.80 15.58 10.94
CA THR A 416 -2.71 15.88 11.89
C THR A 416 -3.30 16.46 13.17
N GLU A 417 -3.12 17.76 13.38
CA GLU A 417 -3.62 18.58 14.47
C GLU A 417 -3.95 19.98 13.94
N LYS A 418 -4.77 20.74 14.67
CA LYS A 418 -5.06 22.13 14.32
C LYS A 418 -3.78 22.96 14.26
N LEU A 419 -3.72 23.92 13.33
CA LEU A 419 -2.63 24.88 13.26
C LEU A 419 -2.85 25.98 14.30
N ASN A 420 -1.77 26.35 14.97
CA ASN A 420 -1.72 27.53 15.83
C ASN A 420 -1.06 28.64 15.03
N TRP A 421 -1.86 29.56 14.51
CA TRP A 421 -1.42 30.57 13.54
C TRP A 421 -0.65 31.73 14.14
#